data_AF-A0A8C0IVN4-F1
#
_entry.id   AF-A0A8C0IVN4-F1
#
_cell.length_a   1.000
_cell.length_b   1.000
_cell.length_c   1.000
_cell.angle_alpha   90.00
_cell.angle_beta   90.00
_cell.angle_gamma   90.00
#
_symmetry.space_group_name_H-M   'P 1'
#
loop_
_entity.id
_entity.type
_entity.pdbx_description
1 polymer ?
#
loop_
_entity_poly.entity_id
_entity_poly.type
_entity_poly.pdbx_seq_one_letter_code
_entity_poly.pdbx_strand_id
1 'polypeptide(L)' 'MGATRPALALLTLAYLLRTAVALKICAFNIKSFGDSKLSDETTAGIIVKILSRYDIALVQEVRDADLSAVTNLLDQLNR' A
#
# COMPACT_ATOMS: atom_id res chain seq x y z
N MET A 1 19.10 17.80 39.91
CA MET A 1 19.61 17.79 38.51
C MET A 1 19.81 16.38 37.92
N GLY A 2 19.42 15.28 38.60
CA GLY A 2 19.64 13.91 38.09
C GLY A 2 18.51 13.34 37.20
N ALA A 3 17.25 13.72 37.45
CA ALA A 3 16.09 13.15 36.77
C ALA A 3 15.73 13.81 35.41
N THR A 4 16.29 14.96 35.09
CA THR A 4 15.96 15.73 33.87
C THR A 4 16.57 15.11 32.61
N ARG A 5 17.75 14.50 32.71
CA ARG A 5 18.43 13.80 31.61
C ARG A 5 17.68 12.54 31.13
N PRO A 6 17.28 11.59 32.00
CA PRO A 6 16.53 10.42 31.56
C PRO A 6 15.14 10.81 31.05
N ALA A 7 14.50 11.83 31.63
CA ALA A 7 13.21 12.32 31.15
C ALA A 7 13.31 12.87 29.71
N LEU A 8 14.35 13.67 29.42
CA LEU A 8 14.56 14.20 28.07
C LEU A 8 14.85 13.09 27.05
N ALA A 9 15.67 12.09 27.43
CA ALA A 9 15.95 10.93 26.58
C ALA A 9 14.69 10.13 26.25
N LEU A 10 13.83 9.87 27.25
CA LEU A 10 12.56 9.18 27.05
C LEU A 10 11.60 9.97 26.14
N LEU A 11 11.53 11.29 26.31
CA LEU A 11 10.73 12.16 25.43
C LEU A 11 11.25 12.14 23.99
N THR A 12 12.57 12.20 23.78
CA THR A 12 13.16 12.09 22.44
C THR A 12 12.90 10.73 21.79
N LEU A 13 12.98 9.64 22.56
CA LEU A 13 12.68 8.30 22.06
C LEU A 13 11.20 8.14 21.70
N ALA A 14 10.30 8.64 22.54
CA ALA A 14 8.86 8.64 22.26
C ALA A 14 8.51 9.47 21.02
N TYR A 15 9.19 10.60 20.81
CA TYR A 15 9.07 11.39 19.59
C TYR A 15 9.57 10.61 18.35
N LEU A 16 10.76 10.00 18.43
CA LEU A 16 11.30 9.18 17.34
C LEU A 16 10.37 8.02 16.96
N LEU A 17 9.85 7.30 17.96
CA LEU A 17 8.93 6.18 17.77
C LEU A 17 7.60 6.62 17.13
N ARG A 18 7.15 7.85 17.40
CA ARG A 18 5.97 8.44 16.72
C ARG A 18 6.25 8.83 15.27
N THR A 19 7.49 9.21 14.95
CA THR A 19 7.89 9.57 13.59
C THR A 19 8.31 8.37 12.74
N ALA A 20 8.56 7.22 13.37
CA ALA A 20 8.89 6.00 12.65
C ALA A 20 7.67 5.52 11.86
N VAL A 21 7.72 5.72 10.53
CA VAL A 21 6.69 5.20 9.63
C VAL A 21 6.93 3.70 9.45
N ALA A 22 5.90 2.90 9.73
CA ALA A 22 5.93 1.47 9.45
C ALA A 22 5.72 1.24 7.95
N LEU A 23 6.61 0.47 7.33
CA LEU A 23 6.47 0.03 5.94
C LEU A 23 5.28 -0.95 5.84
N LYS A 24 4.28 -0.63 5.03
CA LYS A 24 3.08 -1.44 4.82
C LYS A 24 3.25 -2.33 3.60
N ILE A 25 3.24 -3.63 3.84
CA ILE A 25 3.38 -4.65 2.79
C ILE A 25 2.08 -5.46 2.68
N CYS A 26 1.69 -5.77 1.45
CA CYS A 26 0.48 -6.50 1.10
C CYS A 26 0.79 -7.68 0.17
N ALA A 27 0.05 -8.78 0.33
CA ALA A 27 -0.12 -9.80 -0.69
C ALA A 27 -1.62 -10.02 -0.91
N PHE A 28 -2.11 -9.73 -2.11
CA PHE A 28 -3.53 -9.77 -2.44
C PHE A 28 -3.75 -10.64 -3.68
N ASN A 29 -4.43 -11.76 -3.48
CA ASN A 29 -4.93 -12.57 -4.58
C ASN A 29 -6.25 -11.99 -5.08
N ILE A 30 -6.23 -11.41 -6.29
CA ILE A 30 -7.39 -10.83 -6.93
C ILE A 30 -7.93 -11.84 -7.94
N LYS A 31 -9.04 -12.49 -7.59
CA LYS A 31 -9.65 -13.55 -8.42
C LYS A 31 -9.80 -13.13 -9.87
N SER A 32 -9.12 -13.85 -10.76
CA SER A 32 -9.08 -13.59 -12.20
C SER A 32 -8.78 -12.12 -12.52
N PHE A 33 -7.66 -11.59 -12.03
CA PHE A 33 -7.23 -10.23 -12.31
C PHE A 33 -6.86 -10.08 -13.79
N GLY A 34 -7.58 -9.22 -14.52
CA GLY A 34 -7.42 -9.00 -15.95
C GLY A 34 -8.46 -7.99 -16.45
N ASP A 35 -8.55 -7.80 -17.77
CA ASP A 35 -9.36 -6.71 -18.35
C ASP A 35 -10.82 -6.76 -17.96
N SER A 36 -11.44 -7.94 -17.98
CA SER A 36 -12.85 -8.12 -17.60
C SER A 36 -13.12 -7.73 -16.14
N LYS A 37 -12.11 -7.76 -15.28
CA LYS A 37 -12.21 -7.35 -13.87
C LYS A 37 -12.09 -5.84 -13.72
N LEU A 38 -11.19 -5.22 -14.49
CA LEU A 38 -10.92 -3.79 -14.44
C LEU A 38 -11.87 -2.95 -15.30
N SER A 39 -12.64 -3.58 -16.20
CA SER A 39 -13.69 -2.91 -16.96
C SER A 39 -14.91 -2.54 -16.11
N ASP A 40 -15.11 -3.18 -14.95
CA ASP A 40 -16.06 -2.72 -13.94
C ASP A 40 -15.41 -1.63 -13.08
N GLU A 41 -15.79 -0.37 -13.34
CA GLU A 41 -15.26 0.81 -12.67
C GLU A 41 -15.39 0.73 -11.13
N THR A 42 -16.44 0.09 -10.63
CA THR A 42 -16.65 -0.08 -9.19
C THR A 42 -15.58 -1.00 -8.60
N THR A 43 -15.37 -2.17 -9.19
CA THR A 43 -14.34 -3.12 -8.76
C THR A 43 -12.94 -2.54 -8.93
N ALA A 44 -12.64 -1.90 -10.06
CA ALA A 44 -11.36 -1.25 -10.31
C ALA A 44 -11.05 -0.19 -9.25
N GLY A 45 -12.02 0.68 -8.94
CA GLY A 45 -11.88 1.70 -7.89
C GLY A 45 -11.65 1.12 -6.50
N ILE A 46 -12.28 -0.02 -6.17
CA ILE A 46 -12.04 -0.73 -4.91
C ILE A 46 -10.61 -1.29 -4.88
N ILE A 47 -10.14 -1.91 -5.96
CA ILE A 47 -8.78 -2.46 -6.06
C ILE A 47 -7.74 -1.35 -5.87
N VAL A 48 -7.88 -0.23 -6.58
CA VAL A 48 -7.01 0.94 -6.43
C VAL A 48 -7.00 1.42 -4.98
N LYS A 49 -8.18 1.62 -4.37
CA LYS A 49 -8.30 2.06 -2.97
C LYS A 49 -7.66 1.09 -1.97
N ILE A 50 -7.67 -0.21 -2.24
CA ILE A 50 -6.99 -1.20 -1.42
C ILE A 50 -5.47 -1.07 -1.60
N LEU A 51 -4.98 -1.03 -2.84
CA LEU A 51 -3.54 -1.02 -3.14
C LEU A 51 -2.85 0.27 -2.72
N SER A 52 -3.50 1.44 -2.85
CA SER A 52 -2.96 2.75 -2.40
C SER A 52 -2.70 2.85 -0.90
N ARG A 53 -3.08 1.85 -0.10
CA ARG A 53 -2.81 1.80 1.35
C ARG A 53 -1.44 1.25 1.70
N TYR A 54 -0.76 0.62 0.73
CA TYR A 54 0.47 -0.14 0.94
C TYR A 54 1.62 0.48 0.16
N ASP A 55 2.82 0.43 0.73
CA ASP A 55 4.04 0.87 0.08
C ASP A 55 4.53 -0.18 -0.92
N ILE A 56 4.29 -1.46 -0.60
CA ILE A 56 4.62 -2.61 -1.46
C ILE A 56 3.41 -3.55 -1.48
N ALA A 57 2.91 -3.90 -2.66
CA ALA A 57 1.83 -4.85 -2.83
C ALA A 57 2.19 -5.92 -3.87
N LEU A 58 2.01 -7.19 -3.50
CA LEU A 58 2.05 -8.33 -4.41
C LEU A 58 0.64 -8.66 -4.87
N VAL A 59 0.37 -8.54 -6.17
CA VAL A 59 -0.90 -8.95 -6.79
C VAL A 59 -0.73 -10.34 -7.42
N GLN A 60 -1.66 -11.25 -7.13
CA GLN A 60 -1.67 -12.63 -7.62
C GLN A 60 -2.92 -12.92 -8.46
N GLU A 61 -2.91 -14.06 -9.18
CA GLU A 61 -3.93 -14.47 -10.16
C GLU A 61 -4.09 -13.50 -11.33
N VAL A 62 -2.97 -12.90 -11.76
CA VAL A 62 -2.90 -12.11 -13.00
C VAL A 62 -3.16 -13.03 -14.19
N ARG A 63 -4.33 -12.84 -14.81
CA ARG A 63 -4.80 -13.45 -16.06
C ARG A 63 -4.86 -12.36 -17.14
N ASP A 64 -3.71 -11.79 -17.40
CA ASP A 64 -3.52 -10.67 -18.32
C ASP A 64 -2.27 -10.95 -19.15
N ALA A 65 -2.47 -11.49 -20.36
CA ALA A 65 -1.38 -11.98 -21.19
C ALA A 65 -0.64 -10.86 -21.93
N ASP A 66 -1.32 -9.73 -22.19
CA ASP A 66 -0.77 -8.58 -22.90
C ASP A 66 -0.41 -7.40 -21.98
N LEU A 67 -0.61 -7.56 -20.66
CA LEU A 67 -0.30 -6.59 -19.61
C LEU A 67 -1.17 -5.32 -19.68
N SER A 68 -2.29 -5.35 -20.41
CA SER A 68 -3.17 -4.20 -20.55
C SER A 68 -3.92 -3.87 -19.26
N ALA A 69 -4.36 -4.87 -18.50
CA ALA A 69 -4.96 -4.70 -17.18
C ALA A 69 -3.95 -4.17 -16.15
N VAL A 70 -2.71 -4.68 -16.18
CA VAL A 70 -1.63 -4.19 -15.31
C VAL A 70 -1.33 -2.72 -15.60
N THR A 71 -1.21 -2.36 -16.88
CA THR A 71 -0.94 -0.97 -17.30
C THR A 71 -2.07 -0.04 -16.87
N ASN A 72 -3.33 -0.44 -17.11
CA ASN A 72 -4.50 0.33 -16.68
C ASN A 72 -4.51 0.56 -15.16
N LEU A 73 -4.23 -0.48 -14.36
CA LEU A 73 -4.14 -0.35 -12.92
C LEU A 73 -3.04 0.63 -12.48
N LEU A 74 -1.86 0.56 -13.10
CA LEU A 74 -0.76 1.48 -12.80
C LEU A 74 -1.10 2.92 -13.18
N ASP A 75 -1.76 3.13 -14.33
CA ASP A 75 -2.23 4.46 -14.74
C ASP A 75 -3.24 5.05 -13.77
N GLN A 76 -4.06 4.23 -13.11
CA GLN A 76 -4.98 4.68 -12.05
C GLN A 76 -4.25 4.99 -10.73
N LEU A 77 -3.24 4.19 -10.37
CA LEU A 77 -2.45 4.38 -9.14
C LEU A 77 -1.49 5.56 -9.20
N ASN A 78 -1.02 5.93 -10.40
CA ASN A 78 -0.06 7.00 -10.64
C ASN A 78 -0.69 8.37 -10.89
N ARG A 79 -2.00 8.52 -10.69
CA ARG A 79 -2.70 9.81 -10.69
C ARG A 79 -2.61 10.48 -9.33
#